data_AF-A0A3A0APQ0-F1
#
_entry.id   AF-A0A3A0APQ0-F1
#
_cell.length_a   1.000
_cell.length_b   1.000
_cell.length_c   1.000
_cell.angle_alpha   90.00
_cell.angle_beta   90.00
_cell.angle_gamma   90.00
#
_symmetry.space_group_name_H-M   'P 1'
#
loop_
_entity.id
_entity.type
_entity.pdbx_description
1 polymer ?
#
loop_
_entity_poly.entity_id
_entity_poly.type
_entity_poly.pdbx_seq_one_letter_code
_entity_poly.pdbx_strand_id
1 'polypeptide(L)' 'MGDDLSKLLYAVGLNRASRAIIQQNLFISLGIIGLLIVTLVIGVVQLSGAVVLHEGSTIVVVLNA' A
#
# COMPACT_ATOMS: atom_id res chain seq x y z
N MET A 1 24.13 22.29 -11.70
CA MET A 1 22.91 21.54 -11.28
C MET A 1 22.78 21.45 -9.74
N GLY A 2 23.79 21.83 -8.95
CA GLY A 2 23.78 21.70 -7.48
C GLY A 2 23.46 22.97 -6.68
N ASP A 3 23.24 24.11 -7.33
CA ASP A 3 23.29 25.42 -6.64
C ASP A 3 21.93 26.01 -6.27
N ASP A 4 20.85 25.25 -6.46
CA ASP A 4 19.48 25.76 -6.29
C ASP A 4 18.82 25.12 -5.06
N LEU A 5 19.02 25.75 -3.89
CA LEU A 5 18.43 25.31 -2.61
C LEU A 5 16.90 25.21 -2.65
N SER A 6 16.24 25.92 -3.57
CA SER A 6 14.79 25.83 -3.79
C SER A 6 14.36 24.41 -4.21
N LYS A 7 15.22 23.66 -4.90
CA LYS A 7 14.95 22.27 -5.32
C LYS A 7 14.96 21.30 -4.14
N LEU A 8 15.72 21.60 -3.08
CA LEU A 8 15.71 20.81 -1.84
C LEU A 8 14.37 20.94 -1.13
N LEU A 9 13.81 22.15 -1.04
CA LEU A 9 12.49 22.38 -0.44
C LEU A 9 11.38 21.65 -1.22
N TYR A 10 11.42 21.70 -2.55
CA TYR A 10 10.50 20.95 -3.40
C TYR A 10 10.63 19.44 -3.20
N ALA A 11 11.86 18.90 -3.21
CA ALA A 11 12.11 17.48 -3.01
C ALA A 11 11.65 16.99 -1.64
N VAL A 12 11.81 17.79 -0.57
CA VAL A 12 11.32 17.46 0.77
C VAL A 12 9.78 17.45 0.81
N GLY A 13 9.12 18.40 0.14
CA GLY A 13 7.67 18.42 0.01
C GLY A 13 7.13 17.17 -0.70
N LEU A 14 7.74 16.83 -1.83
CA LEU A 14 7.40 15.62 -2.60
C LEU A 14 7.64 14.35 -1.78
N ASN A 15 8.79 14.24 -1.10
CA ASN A 15 9.11 13.08 -0.27
C ASN A 15 8.10 12.89 0.88
N ARG A 16 7.62 13.98 1.50
CA ARG A 16 6.59 13.90 2.55
C ARG A 16 5.27 13.36 2.00
N ALA A 17 4.85 13.80 0.82
CA ALA A 17 3.65 13.31 0.15
C ALA A 17 3.80 11.83 -0.23
N SER A 18 4.92 11.45 -0.86
CA SER A 18 5.22 10.05 -1.20
C SER A 18 5.26 9.16 0.05
N ARG A 19 5.85 9.63 1.16
CA ARG A 19 5.86 8.88 2.41
C ARG A 19 4.45 8.65 2.96
N ALA A 20 3.55 9.63 2.85
CA ALA A 20 2.16 9.46 3.25
C ALA A 20 1.45 8.38 2.41
N ILE A 21 1.63 8.40 1.09
CA ILE A 21 1.09 7.39 0.17
C ILE A 21 1.64 5.99 0.50
N ILE A 22 2.94 5.87 0.74
CA ILE A 22 3.57 4.59 1.15
C ILE A 22 2.95 4.07 2.45
N GLN A 23 2.72 4.95 3.44
CA GLN A 23 2.08 4.54 4.70
C GLN A 23 0.63 4.09 4.50
N GLN A 24 -0.13 4.72 3.62
CA GLN A 24 -1.49 4.29 3.26
C GLN A 24 -1.47 2.91 2.58
N ASN A 25 -0.58 2.72 1.61
CA ASN A 25 -0.41 1.47 0.89
C ASN A 25 -0.02 0.32 1.84
N LEU A 26 0.87 0.58 2.79
CA LEU A 26 1.24 -0.38 3.83
C LEU A 26 0.05 -0.72 4.73
N PHE A 27 -0.73 0.27 5.14
CA PHE A 27 -1.91 0.04 5.99
C PHE A 27 -2.95 -0.83 5.27
N ILE A 28 -3.25 -0.54 3.99
CA ILE A 28 -4.16 -1.34 3.16
C ILE A 28 -3.64 -2.77 3.02
N SER A 29 -2.36 -2.93 2.69
CA SER A 29 -1.74 -4.24 2.45
C SER A 29 -1.77 -5.11 3.71
N LEU A 30 -1.37 -4.54 4.85
CA LEU A 30 -1.39 -5.24 6.15
C LEU A 30 -2.82 -5.58 6.59
N GLY A 31 -3.77 -4.67 6.35
CA GLY A 31 -5.19 -4.91 6.66
C GLY A 31 -5.76 -6.09 5.88
N ILE A 32 -5.45 -6.19 4.58
CA ILE A 32 -5.92 -7.28 3.72
C ILE A 32 -5.30 -8.60 4.11
N ILE A 33 -3.99 -8.63 4.37
CA ILE A 33 -3.30 -9.83 4.86
C ILE A 33 -3.91 -10.30 6.18
N GLY A 34 -4.12 -9.38 7.14
CA GLY A 34 -4.74 -9.69 8.43
C GLY A 34 -6.15 -10.26 8.27
N LEU A 35 -6.99 -9.62 7.44
CA LEU A 35 -8.35 -10.08 7.14
C LEU A 35 -8.36 -11.47 6.50
N LEU A 36 -7.49 -11.71 5.52
CA LEU A 36 -7.40 -13.01 4.84
C LEU A 36 -6.96 -14.10 5.81
N ILE A 37 -5.98 -13.85 6.67
CA ILE A 37 -5.57 -14.80 7.71
C ILE A 37 -6.76 -15.16 8.61
N VAL A 38 -7.49 -14.17 9.12
CA VAL A 38 -8.64 -14.41 10.01
C VAL A 38 -9.73 -15.23 9.30
N THR A 39 -10.08 -14.83 8.08
CA THR A 39 -11.14 -15.52 7.31
C THR A 39 -10.76 -16.94 6.88
N LEU A 40 -9.48 -17.21 6.59
CA LEU A 40 -8.99 -18.57 6.35
C LEU A 40 -9.05 -19.44 7.60
N VAL A 41 -8.60 -18.92 8.76
CA VAL A 41 -8.60 -19.67 10.02
C VAL A 41 -10.02 -20.03 10.46
N ILE A 42 -10.98 -19.13 10.26
CA ILE A 42 -12.40 -19.37 10.59
C ILE A 42 -13.09 -20.23 9.50
N GLY A 43 -12.46 -20.44 8.35
CA GLY A 43 -12.99 -21.25 7.24
C GLY A 43 -14.06 -20.56 6.40
N VAL A 44 -14.13 -19.22 6.44
CA VAL A 44 -15.11 -18.42 5.67
C VAL A 44 -14.72 -18.33 4.19
N VAL A 45 -13.41 -18.27 3.91
CA VAL A 45 -12.87 -18.09 2.56
C VAL A 45 -11.99 -19.28 2.20
N GLN A 46 -12.21 -19.83 0.99
CA GLN A 46 -11.37 -20.89 0.42
C GLN A 46 -10.06 -20.31 -0.12
N LEU A 47 -9.02 -21.15 -0.20
CA LEU A 47 -7.68 -20.73 -0.64
C LEU A 47 -7.70 -20.01 -2.00
N SER A 48 -8.47 -20.49 -2.98
CA SER A 48 -8.60 -19.86 -4.29
C SER A 48 -9.17 -18.44 -4.22
N GLY A 49 -10.22 -18.23 -3.40
CA GLY A 49 -10.81 -16.91 -3.16
C GLY A 49 -9.83 -15.97 -2.44
N ALA A 50 -9.06 -16.50 -1.48
CA ALA A 50 -8.05 -15.71 -0.80
C ALA A 50 -6.93 -15.23 -1.74
N VAL A 51 -6.50 -16.06 -2.69
CA VAL A 51 -5.50 -15.66 -3.70
C VAL A 51 -6.04 -14.54 -4.59
N VAL A 52 -7.29 -14.65 -5.07
CA VAL A 52 -7.91 -13.59 -5.89
C VAL A 52 -8.01 -12.27 -5.12
N LEU A 53 -8.42 -12.31 -3.85
CA LEU A 53 -8.49 -11.12 -3.00
C LEU A 53 -7.11 -10.53 -2.73
N HIS A 54 -6.10 -11.37 -2.50
CA HIS A 54 -4.73 -10.94 -2.29
C HIS A 54 -4.16 -10.27 -3.54
N GLU A 55 -4.27 -10.89 -4.71
CA GLU A 55 -3.76 -10.29 -5.94
C GLU A 55 -4.59 -9.09 -6.38
N GLY A 56 -5.92 -9.11 -6.21
CA GLY A 56 -6.78 -7.96 -6.46
C GLY A 56 -6.41 -6.75 -5.60
N SER A 57 -5.92 -6.97 -4.38
CA SER A 57 -5.46 -5.88 -3.51
C SER A 57 -4.26 -5.13 -4.05
N THR A 58 -3.39 -5.79 -4.82
CA THR A 58 -2.23 -5.14 -5.43
C THR A 58 -2.67 -4.06 -6.42
N ILE A 59 -3.76 -4.29 -7.16
CA ILE A 59 -4.35 -3.32 -8.08
C ILE A 59 -4.86 -2.10 -7.30
N VAL A 60 -5.54 -2.33 -6.17
CA VAL A 60 -6.04 -1.24 -5.30
C VAL A 60 -4.88 -0.38 -4.79
N VAL A 61 -3.79 -1.01 -4.35
CA VAL A 61 -2.59 -0.32 -3.85
C VAL A 61 -1.89 0.47 -4.95
N VAL A 62 -1.81 -0.07 -6.17
CA VAL A 62 -1.22 0.61 -7.33
C VAL A 62 -2.07 1.82 -7.75
N LEU A 63 -3.40 1.76 -7.64
CA LEU A 63 -4.27 2.91 -7.93
C LEU A 63 -4.16 4.03 -6.89
N ASN A 64 -3.68 3.73 -5.69
CA ASN A 64 -3.42 4.73 -4.64
C ASN A 64 -2.02 5.37 -4.76
N ALA A 65 -1.22 4.97 -5.75
CA ALA A 65 0.14 5.46 -5.99
C ALA A 65 0.17 6.86 -6.63
#